data_AF-A0A7C3RNP8-F1
#
_entry.id   AF-A0A7C3RNP8-F1
#
_cell.length_a   1.000
_cell.length_b   1.000
_cell.length_c   1.000
_cell.angle_alpha   90.00
_cell.angle_beta   90.00
_cell.angle_gamma   90.00
#
_symmetry.space_group_name_H-M   'P 1'
#
loop_
_entity.id
_entity.type
_entity.pdbx_description
1 polymer ?
#
loop_
_entity_poly.entity_id
_entity_poly.type
_entity_poly.pdbx_seq_one_letter_code
_entity_poly.pdbx_strand_id
1 'polypeptide(L)'
;MRASYRALFVVLALAACVNLSGPPAGHAAGPHFAITAVGAAGKYPSQNERCVADVVSVNIGGYRVLTILRDLQPVASVNDVTGLLWLPGNRLAYSVSGLFGDEPGIHVFDCATGKSRIIVGKGEYFELLGASADKDPTLFFFYSADVASKTSDQVYQVKIDGSGLAKVAAP
;
A
#
# COMPACT_ATOMS: atom_id res chain seq x y z
N MET A 1 31.64 -46.79 55.34
CA MET A 1 31.84 -45.87 56.49
C MET A 1 32.43 -44.57 55.98
N ARG A 2 32.16 -43.48 56.69
CA ARG A 2 32.16 -42.06 56.29
C ARG A 2 33.55 -41.46 55.95
N ALA A 3 33.57 -40.45 55.06
CA ALA A 3 34.25 -39.13 55.20
C ALA A 3 34.00 -38.33 53.89
N SER A 4 33.09 -37.35 53.85
CA SER A 4 33.27 -35.92 54.20
C SER A 4 34.44 -35.23 53.51
N TYR A 5 34.17 -34.35 52.54
CA TYR A 5 34.87 -33.06 52.41
C TYR A 5 33.91 -31.99 51.88
N ARG A 6 33.78 -30.92 52.66
CA ARG A 6 33.15 -29.64 52.33
C ARG A 6 34.08 -28.87 51.39
N ALA A 7 33.52 -28.12 50.45
CA ALA A 7 34.15 -26.90 49.95
C ALA A 7 33.07 -25.87 49.61
N LEU A 8 33.14 -24.79 50.36
CA LEU A 8 32.35 -23.58 50.31
C LEU A 8 32.93 -22.70 49.19
N PHE A 9 32.12 -22.21 48.24
CA PHE A 9 32.47 -21.03 47.48
C PHE A 9 31.26 -20.10 47.37
N VAL A 10 31.36 -19.03 48.16
CA VAL A 10 30.57 -17.81 48.07
C VAL A 10 31.08 -17.05 46.84
N VAL A 11 30.21 -16.72 45.89
CA VAL A 11 30.49 -15.70 44.89
C VAL A 11 29.42 -14.63 45.01
N LEU A 12 29.85 -13.49 45.56
CA LEU A 12 29.18 -12.19 45.50
C LEU A 12 28.98 -11.83 44.02
N ALA A 13 27.73 -11.57 43.61
CA ALA A 13 27.44 -10.85 42.37
C ALA A 13 26.98 -9.44 42.74
N LEU A 14 27.86 -8.47 42.44
CA LEU A 14 27.60 -7.04 42.54
C LEU A 14 26.45 -6.62 41.63
N ALA A 15 25.66 -5.69 42.14
CA ALA A 15 24.62 -4.97 41.44
C ALA A 15 25.17 -4.20 40.23
N ALA A 16 24.44 -4.25 39.12
CA ALA A 16 24.48 -3.23 38.08
C ALA A 16 23.03 -2.77 37.84
N CYS A 17 22.73 -1.55 38.26
CA CYS A 17 21.51 -0.85 37.92
C CYS A 17 21.47 -0.65 36.40
N VAL A 18 20.61 -1.40 35.70
CA VAL A 18 20.27 -1.10 34.31
C VAL A 18 19.19 -0.03 34.36
N ASN A 19 19.59 1.18 33.95
CA ASN A 19 18.70 2.31 33.72
C ASN A 19 17.56 1.90 32.76
N LEU A 20 16.33 1.77 33.29
CA LEU A 20 15.11 1.83 32.49
C LEU A 20 14.94 3.27 31.99
N SER A 21 15.65 3.61 30.92
CA SER A 21 15.27 4.71 30.05
C SER A 21 14.41 4.11 28.95
N GLY A 22 13.10 4.05 29.19
CA GLY A 22 12.13 3.77 28.13
C GLY A 22 12.27 4.84 27.05
N PRO A 23 12.23 4.48 25.75
CA PRO A 23 12.23 5.48 24.70
C PRO A 23 11.00 6.40 24.88
N PRO A 24 11.14 7.71 24.62
CA PRO A 24 10.05 8.65 24.77
C PRO A 24 8.90 8.25 23.84
N ALA A 25 7.68 8.33 24.37
CA ALA A 25 6.46 8.12 23.64
C ALA A 25 6.37 9.06 22.43
N GLY A 26 6.11 8.48 21.26
CA GLY A 26 5.26 9.11 20.25
C GLY A 26 5.91 10.13 19.33
N HIS A 27 6.96 9.76 18.60
CA HIS A 27 6.93 10.08 17.17
C HIS A 27 6.11 8.96 16.52
N ALA A 28 4.86 9.27 16.17
CA ALA A 28 4.06 8.39 15.33
C ALA A 28 4.82 8.26 14.01
N ALA A 29 5.52 7.15 13.84
CA ALA A 29 6.18 6.82 12.59
C ALA A 29 5.11 6.87 11.49
N GLY A 30 5.36 7.65 10.44
CA GLY A 30 4.47 7.76 9.31
C GLY A 30 4.19 6.40 8.66
N PRO A 31 3.27 6.34 7.69
CA PRO A 31 2.90 5.09 7.05
C PRO A 31 4.11 4.45 6.38
N HIS A 32 4.49 3.26 6.85
CA HIS A 32 5.53 2.45 6.24
C HIS A 32 4.90 1.60 5.14
N PHE A 33 5.22 1.91 3.88
CA PHE A 33 4.80 1.11 2.73
C PHE A 33 5.72 -0.10 2.59
N ALA A 34 5.14 -1.29 2.47
CA ALA A 34 5.91 -2.49 2.15
C ALA A 34 5.91 -2.77 0.64
N ILE A 35 4.88 -2.31 -0.06
CA ILE A 35 4.75 -2.38 -1.52
C ILE A 35 4.50 -0.96 -2.02
N THR A 36 5.33 -0.47 -2.94
CA THR A 36 5.20 0.88 -3.50
C THR A 36 4.41 0.83 -4.81
N ALA A 37 3.53 1.81 -5.00
CA ALA A 37 2.81 1.96 -6.27
C ALA A 37 3.74 2.41 -7.39
N VAL A 38 3.44 1.96 -8.61
CA VAL A 38 4.10 2.42 -9.84
C VAL A 38 3.08 3.16 -10.68
N GLY A 39 3.51 4.27 -11.30
CA GLY A 39 2.68 5.04 -12.22
C GLY A 39 3.28 5.20 -13.61
N ALA A 40 4.49 4.69 -13.85
CA ALA A 40 5.16 4.83 -15.14
C ALA A 40 4.48 3.98 -16.23
N ALA A 41 4.73 4.32 -17.50
CA ALA A 41 4.36 3.45 -18.60
C ALA A 41 5.17 2.15 -18.54
N GLY A 42 4.53 1.04 -18.88
CA GLY A 42 5.13 -0.28 -18.83
C GLY A 42 4.12 -1.39 -18.63
N LYS A 43 4.61 -2.63 -18.72
CA LYS A 43 3.82 -3.85 -18.46
C LYS A 43 4.19 -4.40 -17.10
N TYR A 44 3.19 -4.63 -16.27
CA TYR A 44 3.32 -5.12 -14.90
C TYR A 44 2.56 -6.45 -14.77
N PRO A 45 3.23 -7.60 -14.93
CA PRO A 45 2.59 -8.90 -14.78
C PRO A 45 2.21 -9.18 -13.33
N SER A 46 1.11 -9.92 -13.12
CA SER A 46 0.75 -10.48 -11.82
C SER A 46 1.74 -11.57 -11.40
N GLN A 47 1.71 -11.98 -10.13
CA GLN A 47 2.65 -13.00 -9.60
C GLN A 47 2.55 -14.35 -10.32
N ASN A 48 1.35 -14.70 -10.82
CA ASN A 48 1.13 -15.89 -11.61
C ASN A 48 1.17 -15.65 -13.13
N GLU A 49 1.54 -14.44 -13.56
CA GLU A 49 1.61 -13.99 -14.97
C GLU A 49 0.31 -14.11 -15.79
N ARG A 50 -0.80 -14.47 -15.13
CA ARG A 50 -2.10 -14.64 -15.79
C ARG A 50 -2.70 -13.31 -16.21
N CYS A 51 -2.47 -12.26 -15.41
CA CYS A 51 -2.88 -10.92 -15.74
C CYS A 51 -1.69 -10.00 -15.94
N VAL A 52 -1.86 -9.01 -16.81
CA VAL A 52 -0.87 -7.95 -17.04
C VAL A 52 -1.58 -6.62 -16.96
N ALA A 53 -1.08 -5.73 -16.11
CA ALA A 53 -1.44 -4.32 -16.12
C ALA A 53 -0.50 -3.60 -17.11
N ASP A 54 -1.03 -3.18 -18.25
CA ASP A 54 -0.29 -2.47 -19.29
C ASP A 54 -0.63 -0.98 -19.23
N VAL A 55 0.35 -0.14 -18.94
CA VAL A 55 0.19 1.31 -18.81
C VAL A 55 0.86 1.99 -19.99
N VAL A 56 0.09 2.79 -20.72
CA VAL A 56 0.56 3.59 -21.84
C VAL A 56 0.30 5.07 -21.55
N SER A 57 1.29 5.92 -21.82
CA SER A 57 1.10 7.37 -21.76
C SER A 57 0.48 7.88 -23.05
N VAL A 58 -0.57 8.68 -22.93
CA VAL A 58 -1.21 9.36 -24.05
C VAL A 58 -0.63 10.78 -24.12
N ASN A 59 0.08 11.07 -25.21
CA ASN A 59 0.76 12.36 -25.39
C ASN A 59 -0.20 13.54 -25.43
N ILE A 60 -1.41 13.33 -25.98
CA ILE A 60 -2.45 14.36 -26.01
C ILE A 60 -3.20 14.31 -24.68
N GLY A 61 -3.06 15.37 -23.87
CA GLY A 61 -3.67 15.46 -22.54
C GLY A 61 -2.78 14.97 -21.39
N GLY A 62 -1.69 14.25 -21.68
CA GLY A 62 -0.67 13.88 -20.68
C GLY A 62 -1.15 12.87 -19.63
N TYR A 63 -2.23 12.15 -19.90
CA TYR A 63 -2.78 11.13 -19.01
C TYR A 63 -2.29 9.73 -19.38
N ARG A 64 -2.58 8.75 -18.53
CA ARG A 64 -2.16 7.36 -18.71
C ARG A 64 -3.36 6.45 -18.84
N VAL A 65 -3.28 5.49 -19.75
CA VAL A 65 -4.30 4.46 -19.94
C VAL A 65 -3.77 3.15 -19.38
N LEU A 66 -4.53 2.57 -18.44
CA LEU A 66 -4.32 1.21 -17.97
C LEU A 66 -5.18 0.26 -18.79
N THR A 67 -4.57 -0.69 -19.47
CA THR A 67 -5.24 -1.87 -20.01
C THR A 67 -4.93 -3.06 -19.12
N ILE A 68 -5.97 -3.73 -18.61
CA ILE A 68 -5.81 -4.98 -17.86
C ILE A 68 -6.03 -6.13 -18.85
N LEU A 69 -4.98 -6.92 -19.06
CA LEU A 69 -5.00 -8.14 -19.83
C LEU A 69 -5.18 -9.33 -18.88
N ARG A 70 -5.99 -10.32 -19.26
CA ARG A 70 -6.07 -11.64 -18.63
C ARG A 70 -5.95 -12.69 -19.70
N ASP A 71 -5.02 -13.62 -19.55
CA ASP A 71 -4.72 -14.63 -20.57
C ASP A 71 -4.43 -13.96 -21.93
N LEU A 72 -3.69 -12.83 -21.90
CA LEU A 72 -3.36 -11.95 -23.02
C LEU A 72 -4.54 -11.27 -23.74
N GLN A 73 -5.76 -11.37 -23.19
CA GLN A 73 -6.94 -10.70 -23.74
C GLN A 73 -7.33 -9.48 -22.88
N PRO A 74 -7.69 -8.34 -23.49
CA PRO A 74 -8.13 -7.17 -22.75
C PRO A 74 -9.46 -7.45 -22.06
N VAL A 75 -9.52 -7.19 -20.75
CA VAL A 75 -10.73 -7.35 -19.92
C VAL A 75 -11.19 -6.04 -19.29
N ALA A 76 -10.32 -5.05 -19.17
CA ALA A 76 -10.66 -3.70 -18.75
C ALA A 76 -9.71 -2.68 -19.38
N SER A 77 -10.21 -1.47 -19.60
CA SER A 77 -9.42 -0.31 -20.01
C SER A 77 -9.88 0.88 -19.17
N VAL A 78 -8.93 1.57 -18.56
CA VAL A 78 -9.18 2.65 -17.61
C VAL A 78 -8.32 3.84 -17.99
N ASN A 79 -8.95 5.01 -18.14
CA ASN A 79 -8.26 6.25 -18.39
C ASN A 79 -7.79 6.89 -17.08
N ASP A 80 -6.73 7.67 -17.18
CA ASP A 80 -6.18 8.52 -16.13
C ASP A 80 -5.72 7.78 -14.87
N VAL A 81 -5.02 6.65 -15.09
CA VAL A 81 -4.40 5.91 -14.00
C VAL A 81 -3.22 6.71 -13.42
N THR A 82 -3.24 6.96 -12.12
CA THR A 82 -2.17 7.74 -11.44
C THR A 82 -1.15 6.84 -10.75
N GLY A 83 -1.57 5.66 -10.30
CA GLY A 83 -0.70 4.64 -9.70
C GLY A 83 -1.37 3.28 -9.61
N LEU A 84 -0.58 2.21 -9.63
CA LEU A 84 -1.02 0.82 -9.51
C LEU A 84 -0.03 -0.02 -8.70
N LEU A 85 -0.50 -1.14 -8.13
CA LEU A 85 0.34 -2.17 -7.54
C LEU A 85 -0.37 -3.53 -7.48
N TRP A 86 0.41 -4.60 -7.64
CA TRP A 86 -0.06 -5.96 -7.42
C TRP A 86 0.00 -6.32 -5.94
N LEU A 87 -1.15 -6.76 -5.42
CA LEU A 87 -1.35 -7.25 -4.07
C LEU A 87 -1.26 -8.78 -4.03
N PRO A 88 -1.06 -9.35 -2.83
CA PRO A 88 -1.20 -10.80 -2.61
C PRO A 88 -2.53 -11.34 -3.14
N GLY A 89 -2.46 -12.52 -3.75
CA GLY A 89 -3.61 -13.19 -4.37
C GLY A 89 -3.94 -12.73 -5.79
N ASN A 90 -3.00 -12.10 -6.50
CA ASN A 90 -3.18 -11.58 -7.88
C ASN A 90 -4.33 -10.57 -7.98
N ARG A 91 -4.40 -9.65 -7.01
CA ARG A 91 -5.32 -8.51 -7.06
C ARG A 91 -4.54 -7.26 -7.45
N LEU A 92 -5.07 -6.47 -8.36
CA LEU A 92 -4.47 -5.21 -8.78
C LEU A 92 -5.20 -4.07 -8.07
N ALA A 93 -4.50 -3.31 -7.23
CA ALA A 93 -4.99 -2.03 -6.78
C ALA A 93 -4.51 -0.94 -7.75
N TYR A 94 -5.39 -0.01 -8.12
CA TYR A 94 -5.03 1.13 -8.94
C TYR A 94 -5.85 2.36 -8.56
N SER A 95 -5.32 3.53 -8.89
CA SER A 95 -5.93 4.83 -8.62
C SER A 95 -6.24 5.52 -9.93
N VAL A 96 -7.41 6.17 -9.97
CA VAL A 96 -7.93 6.89 -11.13
C VAL A 96 -8.19 8.33 -10.74
N SER A 97 -7.65 9.26 -11.52
CA SER A 97 -7.89 10.70 -11.40
C SER A 97 -9.21 11.08 -12.07
N GLY A 98 -9.87 12.12 -11.55
CA GLY A 98 -11.14 12.63 -12.07
C GLY A 98 -11.00 13.63 -13.22
N LEU A 99 -9.77 13.94 -13.66
CA LEU A 99 -9.54 14.86 -14.77
C LEU A 99 -9.93 14.24 -16.12
N PHE A 100 -9.50 13.00 -16.37
CA PHE A 100 -9.81 12.26 -17.59
C PHE A 100 -10.38 10.86 -17.34
N GLY A 101 -10.51 10.45 -16.07
CA GLY A 101 -11.10 9.18 -15.68
C GLY A 101 -12.60 9.30 -15.43
N ASP A 102 -13.36 8.33 -15.93
CA ASP A 102 -14.83 8.31 -15.79
C ASP A 102 -15.27 7.99 -14.34
N GLU A 103 -14.44 7.24 -13.60
CA GLU A 103 -14.74 6.77 -12.25
C GLU A 103 -13.54 7.04 -11.31
N PRO A 104 -13.36 8.28 -10.83
CA PRO A 104 -12.25 8.62 -9.95
C PRO A 104 -12.32 7.87 -8.63
N GLY A 105 -11.18 7.37 -8.18
CA GLY A 105 -11.12 6.62 -6.94
C GLY A 105 -9.96 5.64 -6.83
N ILE A 106 -10.03 4.84 -5.76
CA ILE A 106 -9.19 3.64 -5.59
C ILE A 106 -10.01 2.42 -5.97
N HIS A 107 -9.47 1.65 -6.90
CA HIS A 107 -10.08 0.47 -7.48
C HIS A 107 -9.28 -0.77 -7.11
N VAL A 108 -9.99 -1.90 -7.00
CA VAL A 108 -9.38 -3.23 -6.85
C VAL A 108 -9.95 -4.16 -7.90
N PHE A 109 -9.07 -4.69 -8.75
CA PHE A 109 -9.37 -5.71 -9.74
C PHE A 109 -8.87 -7.08 -9.27
N ASP A 110 -9.74 -8.08 -9.36
CA ASP A 110 -9.42 -9.47 -9.02
C ASP A 110 -9.12 -10.25 -10.31
N CYS A 111 -7.86 -10.69 -10.48
CA CYS A 111 -7.42 -11.37 -11.71
C CYS A 111 -8.15 -12.70 -11.95
N ALA A 112 -8.50 -13.43 -10.89
CA ALA A 112 -9.14 -14.73 -11.01
C ALA A 112 -10.57 -14.59 -11.57
N THR A 113 -11.33 -13.65 -11.02
CA THR A 113 -12.73 -13.42 -11.39
C THR A 113 -12.88 -12.47 -12.59
N GLY A 114 -11.89 -11.60 -12.83
CA GLY A 114 -11.96 -10.53 -13.82
C GLY A 114 -12.87 -9.38 -13.43
N LYS A 115 -13.23 -9.26 -12.13
CA LYS A 115 -14.12 -8.21 -11.64
C LYS A 115 -13.31 -7.06 -11.05
N SER A 116 -13.72 -5.83 -11.34
CA SER A 116 -13.25 -4.62 -10.68
C SER A 116 -14.29 -4.12 -9.70
N ARG A 117 -13.84 -3.45 -8.63
CA ARG A 117 -14.71 -2.67 -7.74
C ARG A 117 -14.01 -1.39 -7.29
N ILE A 118 -14.79 -0.35 -7.10
CA ILE A 118 -14.37 0.87 -6.44
C ILE A 118 -14.46 0.64 -4.93
N ILE A 119 -13.38 0.91 -4.20
CA ILE A 119 -13.35 0.80 -2.72
C ILE A 119 -13.31 2.17 -2.04
N VAL A 120 -12.86 3.19 -2.76
CA VAL A 120 -12.98 4.59 -2.37
C VAL A 120 -13.37 5.36 -3.63
N GLY A 121 -14.50 6.05 -3.59
CA GLY A 121 -14.97 6.91 -4.67
C GLY A 121 -15.51 8.21 -4.09
N LYS A 122 -15.55 9.25 -4.94
CA LYS A 122 -15.86 10.67 -4.67
C LYS A 122 -14.60 11.49 -4.38
N GLY A 123 -14.25 12.38 -5.31
CA GLY A 123 -13.07 13.24 -5.29
C GLY A 123 -12.64 13.58 -6.71
N GLU A 124 -11.67 14.48 -6.83
CA GLU A 124 -11.09 14.83 -8.13
C GLU A 124 -9.70 14.23 -8.33
N TYR A 125 -8.94 14.01 -7.25
CA TYR A 125 -7.59 13.48 -7.36
C TYR A 125 -7.35 12.33 -6.38
N PHE A 126 -6.84 11.23 -6.92
CA PHE A 126 -6.36 10.08 -6.16
C PHE A 126 -4.97 9.71 -6.66
N GLU A 127 -4.06 9.39 -5.75
CA GLU A 127 -2.73 8.87 -6.10
C GLU A 127 -2.36 7.77 -5.11
N LEU A 128 -2.36 6.53 -5.60
CA LEU A 128 -1.95 5.37 -4.82
C LEU A 128 -0.46 5.47 -4.50
N LEU A 129 -0.11 5.34 -3.22
CA LEU A 129 1.27 5.41 -2.73
C LEU A 129 1.85 4.02 -2.51
N GLY A 130 1.06 3.13 -1.94
CA GLY A 130 1.53 1.80 -1.60
C GLY A 130 0.53 0.99 -0.80
N ALA A 131 1.02 -0.13 -0.27
CA ALA A 131 0.27 -1.01 0.60
C ALA A 131 1.15 -1.61 1.71
N SER A 132 0.51 -2.05 2.81
CA SER A 132 1.15 -2.93 3.79
C SER A 132 1.33 -4.34 3.21
N ALA A 133 2.30 -5.11 3.75
CA ALA A 133 2.60 -6.48 3.30
C ALA A 133 1.74 -7.56 3.98
N ASP A 134 0.65 -7.16 4.62
CA ASP A 134 -0.19 -8.08 5.39
C ASP A 134 -1.05 -8.96 4.48
N LYS A 135 -1.61 -10.04 5.05
CA LYS A 135 -2.56 -10.91 4.35
C LYS A 135 -3.82 -10.14 3.89
N ASP A 136 -4.21 -9.13 4.68
CA ASP A 136 -5.26 -8.17 4.37
C ASP A 136 -4.64 -6.77 4.23
N PRO A 137 -4.07 -6.44 3.06
CA PRO A 137 -3.32 -5.21 2.86
C PRO A 137 -4.16 -3.97 3.17
N THR A 138 -3.52 -3.00 3.82
CA THR A 138 -4.01 -1.64 3.92
C THR A 138 -3.36 -0.83 2.80
N LEU A 139 -4.17 -0.18 1.98
CA LEU A 139 -3.71 0.72 0.91
C LEU A 139 -3.54 2.11 1.47
N PHE A 140 -2.54 2.82 0.96
CA PHE A 140 -2.27 4.22 1.30
C PHE A 140 -2.26 5.05 0.03
N PHE A 141 -2.87 6.23 0.09
CA PHE A 141 -3.07 7.09 -1.08
C PHE A 141 -3.17 8.56 -0.68
N PHE A 142 -2.80 9.46 -1.59
CA PHE A 142 -3.23 10.84 -1.53
C PHE A 142 -4.64 10.96 -2.08
N TYR A 143 -5.41 11.84 -1.44
CA TYR A 143 -6.75 12.22 -1.87
C TYR A 143 -6.85 13.74 -1.85
N SER A 144 -7.48 14.32 -2.87
CA SER A 144 -7.94 15.70 -2.83
C SER A 144 -9.33 15.82 -3.44
N ALA A 145 -10.21 16.58 -2.78
CA ALA A 145 -11.53 16.91 -3.29
C ALA A 145 -11.47 17.91 -4.46
N ASP A 146 -10.40 18.70 -4.55
CA ASP A 146 -10.13 19.66 -5.61
C ASP A 146 -8.65 19.55 -6.02
N VAL A 147 -8.37 19.29 -7.30
CA VAL A 147 -6.99 19.13 -7.82
C VAL A 147 -6.11 20.35 -7.48
N ALA A 148 -6.67 21.57 -7.51
CA ALA A 148 -5.95 22.80 -7.23
C ALA A 148 -5.51 22.92 -5.76
N SER A 149 -6.15 22.15 -4.87
CA SER A 149 -5.89 22.16 -3.43
C SER A 149 -5.03 20.99 -2.94
N LYS A 150 -4.35 20.26 -3.85
CA LYS A 150 -3.48 19.13 -3.48
C LYS A 150 -2.42 19.56 -2.45
N THR A 151 -2.54 19.08 -1.23
CA THR A 151 -1.53 19.24 -0.17
C THR A 151 -0.93 17.90 0.23
N SER A 152 0.37 17.89 0.55
CA SER A 152 1.11 16.67 0.91
C SER A 152 0.73 16.06 2.26
N ASP A 153 -0.13 16.72 3.04
CA ASP A 153 -0.61 16.23 4.35
C ASP A 153 -1.88 15.37 4.24
N GLN A 154 -2.42 15.16 3.05
CA GLN A 154 -3.68 14.46 2.81
C GLN A 154 -3.46 12.98 2.45
N VAL A 155 -2.69 12.27 3.28
CA VAL A 155 -2.55 10.81 3.15
C VAL A 155 -3.72 10.12 3.85
N TYR A 156 -4.33 9.18 3.15
CA TYR A 156 -5.40 8.33 3.66
C TYR A 156 -4.99 6.87 3.57
N GLN A 157 -5.63 6.07 4.41
CA GLN A 157 -5.53 4.62 4.38
C GLN A 157 -6.92 4.00 4.21
N VAL A 158 -6.97 2.82 3.59
CA VAL A 158 -8.20 2.01 3.48
C VAL A 158 -7.85 0.53 3.35
N LYS A 159 -8.66 -0.37 3.90
CA LYS A 159 -8.53 -1.80 3.63
C LYS A 159 -9.04 -2.13 2.23
N ILE A 160 -8.54 -3.22 1.66
CA ILE A 160 -8.97 -3.70 0.34
C ILE A 160 -10.47 -4.02 0.21
N ASP A 161 -11.19 -4.17 1.33
CA ASP A 161 -12.64 -4.36 1.38
C ASP A 161 -13.44 -3.05 1.41
N GLY A 162 -12.75 -1.90 1.44
CA GLY A 162 -13.35 -0.56 1.54
C GLY A 162 -13.58 -0.07 2.96
N SER A 163 -13.31 -0.90 3.98
CA SER A 163 -13.45 -0.51 5.38
C SER A 163 -12.22 0.23 5.91
N GLY A 164 -12.38 0.90 7.06
CA GLY A 164 -11.27 1.53 7.78
C GLY A 164 -10.67 2.76 7.09
N LEU A 165 -11.45 3.44 6.24
CA LEU A 165 -11.04 4.70 5.63
C LEU A 165 -10.72 5.75 6.71
N ALA A 166 -9.48 6.22 6.76
CA ALA A 166 -9.03 7.22 7.72
C ALA A 166 -7.89 8.08 7.15
N LYS A 167 -7.81 9.35 7.56
CA LYS A 167 -6.63 10.20 7.33
C LYS A 167 -5.50 9.74 8.26
N VAL A 168 -4.28 9.70 7.75
CA VAL A 168 -3.06 9.35 8.51
C VAL A 168 -2.02 10.46 8.37
N ALA A 169 -1.06 10.50 9.29
CA ALA A 169 0.06 11.41 9.16
C ALA A 169 0.83 11.09 7.87
N ALA A 170 1.23 12.11 7.12
CA ALA A 170 2.18 11.92 6.04
C ALA A 170 3.54 11.47 6.62
N PRO A 171 4.33 10.67 5.89
CA PRO A 171 5.69 10.32 6.29
C PRO A 171 6.61 11.54 6.42
#